data_AF-A0A7S1NDR5-F1
#
_entry.id   AF-A0A7S1NDR5-F1
#
_cell.length_a   1.000
_cell.length_b   1.000
_cell.length_c   1.000
_cell.angle_alpha   90.00
_cell.angle_beta   90.00
_cell.angle_gamma   90.00
#
_symmetry.space_group_name_H-M   'P 1'
#
loop_
_entity.id
_entity.type
_entity.pdbx_description
1 polymer ?
#
loop_
_entity_poly.entity_id
_entity_poly.type
_entity_poly.pdbx_seq_one_letter_code
_entity_poly.pdbx_strand_id
1 'polypeptide(L)'
;RARRQVVFFVRRTLETFLMSAHSEEVGLSKWHTYYPAKKWHEGRDLPQGVPKDYGDFYVDVARQLWDKMKLGAACKPVFITYDSVMKQAQLEMKQIHCTALLVDEAQDLNMCQVQWLASQKNCQTFFVGDAVQTIYSFRGAKSKFLMELRVDVDRKLTGSFRFGPRIGAVANTLLFAKEHSRQSDWLPYRI
;
A
#
# COMPACT_ATOMS: atom_id res chain seq x y z
N ARG A 1 -3.90 23.07 18.17
CA ARG A 1 -3.09 21.82 18.13
C ARG A 1 -3.95 20.58 17.92
N ALA A 2 -4.99 20.34 18.74
CA ALA A 2 -5.84 19.15 18.66
C ALA A 2 -6.63 18.99 17.33
N ARG A 3 -7.16 20.06 16.73
CA ARG A 3 -7.83 19.98 15.40
C ARG A 3 -6.92 19.46 14.29
N ARG A 4 -5.65 19.90 14.24
CA ARG A 4 -4.67 19.41 13.24
C ARG A 4 -4.38 17.92 13.41
N GLN A 5 -4.37 17.44 14.66
CA GLN A 5 -4.16 16.03 14.97
C GLN A 5 -5.32 15.16 14.46
N VAL A 6 -6.56 15.61 14.67
CA VAL A 6 -7.76 14.93 14.17
C VAL A 6 -7.73 14.84 12.64
N VAL A 7 -7.42 15.94 11.95
CA VAL A 7 -7.28 15.97 10.49
C VAL A 7 -6.20 14.99 10.02
N PHE A 8 -5.06 14.95 10.71
CA PHE A 8 -3.99 13.99 10.40
C PHE A 8 -4.47 12.54 10.53
N PHE A 9 -5.24 12.22 11.57
CA PHE A 9 -5.80 10.88 11.74
C PHE A 9 -6.81 10.49 10.68
N VAL A 10 -7.72 11.39 10.30
CA VAL A 10 -8.63 11.17 9.17
C VAL A 10 -7.84 10.89 7.89
N ARG A 11 -6.82 11.72 7.61
CA ARG A 11 -5.94 11.53 6.45
C ARG A 11 -5.24 10.16 6.49
N ARG A 12 -4.68 9.76 7.63
CA ARG A 12 -4.02 8.45 7.76
C ARG A 12 -4.97 7.28 7.60
N THR A 13 -6.20 7.39 8.12
CA THR A 13 -7.25 6.37 7.90
C THR A 13 -7.57 6.25 6.41
N LEU A 14 -7.74 7.39 5.72
CA LEU A 14 -7.97 7.39 4.28
C LEU A 14 -6.77 6.80 3.51
N GLU A 15 -5.53 7.24 3.78
CA GLU A 15 -4.32 6.69 3.13
C GLU A 15 -4.22 5.17 3.30
N THR A 16 -4.53 4.67 4.50
CA THR A 16 -4.54 3.22 4.80
C THR A 16 -5.56 2.50 3.90
N PHE A 17 -6.74 3.07 3.70
CA PHE A 17 -7.74 2.54 2.77
C PHE A 17 -7.24 2.56 1.32
N LEU A 18 -6.70 3.70 0.86
CA LEU A 18 -6.21 3.87 -0.52
C LEU A 18 -5.09 2.87 -0.88
N MET A 19 -4.25 2.50 0.08
CA MET A 19 -3.13 1.56 -0.12
C MET A 19 -3.53 0.08 0.02
N SER A 20 -4.76 -0.20 0.50
CA SER A 20 -5.26 -1.56 0.76
C SER A 20 -5.98 -2.18 -0.44
N ALA A 21 -6.10 -3.50 -0.46
CA ALA A 21 -6.92 -4.26 -1.41
C ALA A 21 -8.42 -4.34 -1.03
N HIS A 22 -8.84 -3.63 0.02
CA HIS A 22 -10.21 -3.73 0.54
C HIS A 22 -11.23 -2.97 -0.32
N SER A 23 -12.46 -3.47 -0.37
CA SER A 23 -13.59 -2.69 -0.89
C SER A 23 -13.90 -1.48 0.01
N GLU A 24 -14.79 -0.60 -0.44
CA GLU A 24 -15.23 0.55 0.38
C GLU A 24 -15.85 0.07 1.71
N GLU A 25 -16.66 -0.99 1.69
CA GLU A 25 -17.36 -1.50 2.88
C GLU A 25 -16.40 -2.06 3.92
N VAL A 26 -15.38 -2.80 3.46
CA VAL A 26 -14.40 -3.42 4.36
C VAL A 26 -13.37 -2.39 4.82
N GLY A 27 -12.80 -1.64 3.88
CA GLY A 27 -11.65 -0.77 4.11
C GLY A 27 -11.99 0.54 4.80
N LEU A 28 -13.24 1.00 4.69
CA LEU A 28 -13.77 2.12 5.46
C LEU A 28 -14.75 1.56 6.50
N SER A 29 -14.23 0.72 7.40
CA SER A 29 -14.92 0.25 8.60
C SER A 29 -14.13 0.63 9.86
N LYS A 30 -14.79 0.69 11.02
CA LYS A 30 -14.16 1.08 12.30
C LYS A 30 -12.91 0.28 12.69
N TRP A 31 -12.80 -0.94 12.18
CA TRP A 31 -11.65 -1.83 12.41
C TRP A 31 -10.40 -1.42 11.64
N HIS A 32 -10.56 -0.62 10.58
CA HIS A 32 -9.48 -0.14 9.70
C HIS A 32 -9.11 1.33 9.96
N THR A 33 -9.64 1.93 11.03
CA THR A 33 -9.18 3.24 11.52
C THR A 33 -7.70 3.20 11.85
N TYR A 34 -6.95 4.25 11.50
CA TYR A 34 -5.55 4.38 11.85
C TYR A 34 -5.33 4.20 13.36
N TYR A 35 -4.69 3.10 13.77
CA TYR A 35 -4.66 2.65 15.16
C TYR A 35 -4.21 3.71 16.19
N PRO A 36 -3.20 4.57 15.91
CA PRO A 36 -2.85 5.66 16.83
C PRO A 36 -3.97 6.67 17.07
N ALA A 37 -4.91 6.82 16.13
CA ALA A 37 -6.09 7.67 16.32
C ALA A 37 -6.98 7.14 17.45
N LYS A 38 -7.18 5.81 17.52
CA LYS A 38 -7.91 5.13 18.60
C LYS A 38 -7.25 5.40 19.96
N LYS A 39 -5.94 5.15 20.07
CA LYS A 39 -5.18 5.39 21.32
C LYS A 39 -5.19 6.83 21.78
N TRP A 40 -5.15 7.79 20.84
CA TRP A 40 -5.14 9.20 21.19
C TRP A 40 -6.50 9.69 21.72
N HIS A 41 -7.58 9.07 21.24
CA HIS A 41 -8.95 9.43 21.56
C HIS A 41 -9.42 8.85 22.90
N GLU A 42 -8.89 7.69 23.30
CA GLU A 42 -9.14 7.08 24.60
C GLU A 42 -8.60 7.96 25.75
N GLY A 43 -9.48 8.47 26.60
CA GLY A 43 -9.12 9.13 27.86
C GLY A 43 -8.72 10.60 27.78
N ARG A 44 -9.15 11.35 26.75
CA ARG A 44 -8.88 12.80 26.63
C ARG A 44 -10.14 13.62 26.39
N ASP A 45 -10.08 14.90 26.79
CA ASP A 45 -11.04 15.91 26.36
C ASP A 45 -10.84 16.21 24.87
N LEU A 46 -11.92 16.07 24.11
CA LEU A 46 -11.92 16.17 22.67
C LEU A 46 -12.22 17.59 22.20
N PRO A 47 -11.71 17.99 21.03
CA PRO A 47 -12.15 19.22 20.39
C PRO A 47 -13.67 19.20 20.14
N GLN A 48 -14.29 20.38 20.20
CA GLN A 48 -15.70 20.55 19.85
C GLN A 48 -16.00 19.98 18.45
N GLY A 49 -17.07 19.19 18.35
CA GLY A 49 -17.52 18.53 17.10
C GLY A 49 -16.93 17.14 16.84
N VAL A 50 -16.04 16.66 17.72
CA VAL A 50 -15.53 15.28 17.68
C VAL A 50 -16.35 14.43 18.66
N PRO A 51 -17.09 13.40 18.20
CA PRO A 51 -17.90 12.55 19.07
C PRO A 51 -17.02 11.76 20.06
N LYS A 52 -17.55 11.46 21.26
CA LYS A 52 -16.89 10.57 22.23
C LYS A 52 -16.80 9.13 21.72
N ASP A 53 -17.77 8.70 20.92
CA ASP A 53 -17.70 7.45 20.16
C ASP A 53 -16.91 7.67 18.87
N TYR A 54 -15.67 7.20 18.88
CA TYR A 54 -14.65 7.62 17.92
C TYR A 54 -14.47 6.67 16.76
N GLY A 55 -14.96 5.42 16.88
CA GLY A 55 -14.67 4.35 15.93
C GLY A 55 -15.18 4.70 14.53
N ASP A 56 -16.43 5.16 14.47
CA ASP A 56 -17.11 5.49 13.23
C ASP A 56 -16.75 6.90 12.74
N PHE A 57 -16.49 7.85 13.65
CA PHE A 57 -16.19 9.25 13.29
C PHE A 57 -15.07 9.40 12.26
N TYR A 58 -13.90 8.80 12.48
CA TYR A 58 -12.77 8.95 11.57
C TYR A 58 -13.03 8.32 10.21
N VAL A 59 -13.75 7.20 10.21
CA VAL A 59 -14.10 6.45 9.01
C VAL A 59 -15.16 7.18 8.20
N ASP A 60 -16.16 7.76 8.87
CA ASP A 60 -17.23 8.51 8.21
C ASP A 60 -16.68 9.78 7.56
N VAL A 61 -15.78 10.51 8.24
CA VAL A 61 -15.13 11.67 7.64
C VAL A 61 -14.18 11.23 6.50
N ALA A 62 -13.46 10.11 6.64
CA ALA A 62 -12.65 9.56 5.57
C ALA A 62 -13.49 9.15 4.35
N ARG A 63 -14.68 8.57 4.56
CA ARG A 63 -15.63 8.21 3.51
C ARG A 63 -16.15 9.45 2.78
N GLN A 64 -16.56 10.48 3.52
CA GLN A 64 -16.97 11.76 2.92
C GLN A 64 -15.84 12.41 2.10
N LEU A 65 -14.59 12.28 2.54
CA LEU A 65 -13.45 12.78 1.80
C LEU A 65 -13.20 11.94 0.54
N TRP A 66 -13.26 10.61 0.65
CA TRP A 66 -13.18 9.69 -0.49
C TRP A 66 -14.23 9.99 -1.56
N ASP A 67 -15.49 10.20 -1.15
CA ASP A 67 -16.59 10.55 -2.06
C ASP A 67 -16.33 11.84 -2.84
N LYS A 68 -15.63 12.81 -2.22
CA LYS A 68 -15.21 14.06 -2.86
C LYS A 68 -13.98 13.93 -3.76
N MET A 69 -13.27 12.81 -3.71
CA MET A 69 -12.09 12.52 -4.53
C MET A 69 -12.39 11.64 -5.75
N LYS A 70 -13.51 10.89 -5.72
CA LYS A 70 -13.91 9.99 -6.82
C LYS A 70 -14.10 10.74 -8.14
N LEU A 71 -13.47 10.23 -9.19
CA LEU A 71 -13.70 10.64 -10.57
C LEU A 71 -15.09 10.18 -11.02
N GLY A 72 -15.81 11.01 -11.76
CA GLY A 72 -17.14 10.66 -12.29
C GLY A 72 -18.29 10.72 -11.27
N ALA A 73 -18.05 11.24 -10.06
CA ALA A 73 -19.13 11.61 -9.14
C ALA A 73 -20.01 12.73 -9.75
N ALA A 74 -21.24 12.90 -9.23
CA ALA A 74 -22.19 13.91 -9.71
C ALA A 74 -21.64 15.35 -9.66
N CYS A 75 -20.65 15.58 -8.78
CA CYS A 75 -19.91 16.84 -8.70
C CYS A 75 -18.45 16.62 -9.13
N LYS A 76 -17.81 17.66 -9.68
CA LYS A 76 -16.37 17.62 -9.95
C LYS A 76 -15.61 17.33 -8.64
N PRO A 77 -14.60 16.43 -8.67
CA PRO A 77 -13.82 16.11 -7.50
C PRO A 77 -13.11 17.35 -6.98
N VAL A 78 -13.12 17.52 -5.66
CA VAL A 78 -12.56 18.70 -5.00
C VAL A 78 -11.03 18.65 -5.02
N PHE A 79 -10.47 17.44 -4.97
CA PHE A 79 -9.04 17.17 -5.04
C PHE A 79 -8.80 15.72 -5.47
N ILE A 80 -7.71 15.45 -6.19
CA ILE A 80 -7.34 14.13 -6.66
C ILE A 80 -5.87 13.88 -6.31
N THR A 81 -5.55 12.67 -5.86
CA THR A 81 -4.19 12.16 -5.71
C THR A 81 -3.95 10.96 -6.61
N TYR A 82 -2.70 10.64 -6.89
CA TYR A 82 -2.35 9.40 -7.60
C TYR A 82 -2.91 8.16 -6.91
N ASP A 83 -2.78 8.08 -5.58
CA ASP A 83 -3.29 6.96 -4.79
C ASP A 83 -4.83 6.84 -4.90
N SER A 84 -5.56 7.97 -4.99
CA SER A 84 -7.01 7.94 -5.19
C SER A 84 -7.42 7.44 -6.57
N VAL A 85 -6.68 7.83 -7.62
CA VAL A 85 -6.92 7.34 -8.99
C VAL A 85 -6.65 5.84 -9.06
N MET A 86 -5.53 5.39 -8.47
CA MET A 86 -5.19 3.97 -8.40
C MET A 86 -6.20 3.17 -7.61
N LYS A 87 -6.65 3.69 -6.46
CA LYS A 87 -7.69 3.05 -5.67
C LYS A 87 -9.00 2.90 -6.44
N GLN A 88 -9.42 3.95 -7.15
CA GLN A 88 -10.62 3.89 -7.97
C GLN A 88 -10.49 2.88 -9.11
N ALA A 89 -9.34 2.85 -9.80
CA ALA A 89 -9.06 1.87 -10.85
C ALA A 89 -9.10 0.43 -10.32
N GLN A 90 -8.57 0.20 -9.10
CA GLN A 90 -8.63 -1.07 -8.40
C GLN A 90 -10.08 -1.47 -8.04
N LEU A 91 -10.87 -0.56 -7.48
CA LEU A 91 -12.25 -0.82 -7.09
C LEU A 91 -13.13 -1.11 -8.31
N GLU A 92 -12.92 -0.40 -9.41
CA GLU A 92 -13.65 -0.60 -10.67
C GLU A 92 -13.08 -1.75 -11.51
N MET A 93 -12.00 -2.41 -11.06
CA MET A 93 -11.29 -3.45 -11.79
C MET A 93 -10.99 -3.07 -13.25
N LYS A 94 -10.55 -1.82 -13.45
CA LYS A 94 -10.27 -1.28 -14.79
C LYS A 94 -9.30 -2.17 -15.54
N GLN A 95 -9.67 -2.50 -16.77
CA GLN A 95 -8.82 -3.28 -17.66
C GLN A 95 -7.89 -2.36 -18.45
N ILE A 96 -6.62 -2.75 -18.55
CA ILE A 96 -5.60 -2.08 -19.34
C ILE A 96 -5.55 -2.78 -20.70
N HIS A 97 -5.90 -2.06 -21.76
CA HIS A 97 -5.89 -2.59 -23.12
C HIS A 97 -4.45 -2.68 -23.65
N CYS A 98 -3.79 -3.80 -23.37
CA CYS A 98 -2.44 -4.12 -23.85
C CYS A 98 -2.29 -5.63 -23.99
N THR A 99 -1.29 -6.06 -24.75
CA THR A 99 -0.95 -7.50 -24.91
C THR A 99 0.02 -7.97 -23.84
N ALA A 100 0.90 -7.09 -23.37
CA ALA A 100 1.86 -7.34 -22.31
C ALA A 100 1.98 -6.13 -21.37
N LEU A 101 2.05 -6.41 -20.08
CA LEU A 101 2.21 -5.45 -19.00
C LEU A 101 3.52 -5.75 -18.26
N LEU A 102 4.46 -4.82 -18.33
CA LEU A 102 5.77 -4.94 -17.69
C LEU A 102 5.79 -4.03 -16.47
N VAL A 103 5.89 -4.63 -15.29
CA VAL A 103 5.89 -3.94 -14.01
C VAL A 103 7.27 -4.05 -13.40
N ASP A 104 8.03 -2.95 -13.46
CA ASP A 104 9.35 -2.83 -12.84
C ASP A 104 9.23 -2.33 -11.39
N GLU A 105 10.27 -2.52 -10.59
CA GLU A 105 10.34 -2.14 -9.16
C GLU A 105 9.13 -2.64 -8.35
N ALA A 106 8.64 -3.83 -8.69
CA ALA A 106 7.38 -4.35 -8.17
C ALA A 106 7.38 -4.60 -6.65
N GLN A 107 8.56 -4.67 -6.01
CA GLN A 107 8.69 -4.75 -4.56
C GLN A 107 8.16 -3.52 -3.82
N ASP A 108 8.14 -2.36 -4.48
CA ASP A 108 7.73 -1.08 -3.89
C ASP A 108 6.26 -0.74 -4.14
N LEU A 109 5.48 -1.70 -4.65
CA LEU A 109 4.04 -1.57 -4.80
C LEU A 109 3.31 -1.85 -3.49
N ASN A 110 2.21 -1.12 -3.27
CA ASN A 110 1.26 -1.42 -2.20
C ASN A 110 0.22 -2.46 -2.66
N MET A 111 -0.55 -2.98 -1.70
CA MET A 111 -1.49 -4.07 -1.97
C MET A 111 -2.63 -3.67 -2.93
N CYS A 112 -3.05 -2.40 -2.92
CA CYS A 112 -4.02 -1.88 -3.89
C CYS A 112 -3.51 -2.02 -5.32
N GLN A 113 -2.28 -1.57 -5.58
CA GLN A 113 -1.65 -1.64 -6.89
C GLN A 113 -1.43 -3.10 -7.33
N VAL A 114 -0.88 -3.93 -6.43
CA VAL A 114 -0.64 -5.36 -6.70
C VAL A 114 -1.93 -6.07 -7.08
N GLN A 115 -3.02 -5.87 -6.33
CA GLN A 115 -4.30 -6.50 -6.62
C GLN A 115 -4.86 -6.08 -7.99
N TRP A 116 -4.78 -4.79 -8.31
CA TRP A 116 -5.29 -4.28 -9.59
C TRP A 116 -4.46 -4.76 -10.79
N LEU A 117 -3.13 -4.75 -10.69
CA LEU A 117 -2.26 -5.21 -11.77
C LEU A 117 -2.35 -6.74 -11.97
N ALA A 118 -2.54 -7.50 -10.89
CA ALA A 118 -2.74 -8.94 -10.95
C ALA A 118 -4.13 -9.36 -11.45
N SER A 119 -5.12 -8.46 -11.46
CA SER A 119 -6.48 -8.76 -11.93
C SER A 119 -6.69 -8.50 -13.42
N GLN A 120 -5.66 -8.06 -14.14
CA GLN A 120 -5.73 -7.77 -15.57
C GLN A 120 -5.99 -9.06 -16.37
N LYS A 121 -6.96 -8.99 -17.27
CA LYS A 121 -7.36 -10.10 -18.14
C LYS A 121 -6.90 -9.82 -19.57
N ASN A 122 -6.67 -10.87 -20.34
CA ASN A 122 -6.25 -10.78 -21.76
C ASN A 122 -4.92 -10.05 -21.98
N CYS A 123 -4.05 -10.01 -20.96
CA CYS A 123 -2.74 -9.39 -21.01
C CYS A 123 -1.74 -10.30 -20.29
N GLN A 124 -0.53 -10.45 -20.84
CA GLN A 124 0.55 -11.14 -20.15
C GLN A 124 1.24 -10.17 -19.19
N THR A 125 1.16 -10.43 -17.89
CA THR A 125 1.73 -9.54 -16.86
C THR A 125 3.06 -10.09 -16.33
N PHE A 126 4.08 -9.26 -16.34
CA PHE A 126 5.41 -9.55 -15.80
C PHE A 126 5.70 -8.61 -14.64
N PHE A 127 6.02 -9.18 -13.48
CA PHE A 127 6.51 -8.42 -12.34
C PHE A 127 8.01 -8.66 -12.19
N VAL A 128 8.78 -7.58 -12.17
CA VAL A 128 10.23 -7.57 -11.95
C VAL A 128 10.52 -6.71 -10.74
N GLY A 129 11.38 -7.20 -9.87
CA GLY A 129 11.75 -6.47 -8.66
C GLY A 129 12.75 -7.24 -7.81
N ASP A 130 13.21 -6.58 -6.76
CA ASP A 130 14.12 -7.13 -5.78
C ASP A 130 13.63 -6.83 -4.37
N ALA A 131 13.18 -7.86 -3.65
CA ALA A 131 12.67 -7.73 -2.29
C ALA A 131 13.68 -7.08 -1.33
N VAL A 132 14.99 -7.26 -1.53
CA VAL A 132 16.00 -6.64 -0.65
C VAL A 132 16.10 -5.13 -0.85
N GLN A 133 15.62 -4.63 -1.99
CA GLN A 133 15.57 -3.20 -2.35
C GLN A 133 14.25 -2.52 -2.00
N THR A 134 13.38 -3.17 -1.23
CA THR A 134 12.13 -2.53 -0.76
C THR A 134 12.44 -1.40 0.21
N ILE A 135 12.14 -0.17 -0.20
CA ILE A 135 12.43 1.04 0.59
C ILE A 135 11.21 1.96 0.78
N TYR A 136 10.10 1.71 0.06
CA TYR A 136 8.88 2.52 0.17
C TYR A 136 7.85 2.01 1.19
N SER A 137 8.27 1.25 2.20
CA SER A 137 7.36 0.70 3.24
C SER A 137 6.57 1.77 4.01
N PHE A 138 7.12 2.98 4.13
CA PHE A 138 6.41 4.12 4.74
C PHE A 138 5.20 4.62 3.92
N ARG A 139 5.11 4.22 2.64
CA ARG A 139 3.96 4.41 1.74
C ARG A 139 3.09 3.16 1.61
N GLY A 140 3.26 2.19 2.50
CA GLY A 140 2.48 0.96 2.50
C GLY A 140 2.96 -0.13 1.55
N ALA A 141 4.10 0.06 0.88
CA ALA A 141 4.72 -0.99 0.07
C ALA A 141 5.24 -2.14 0.93
N LYS A 142 5.11 -3.38 0.45
CA LYS A 142 5.72 -4.56 1.08
C LYS A 142 6.08 -5.58 0.01
N SER A 143 7.34 -6.00 -0.05
CA SER A 143 7.78 -7.11 -0.93
C SER A 143 6.94 -8.37 -0.77
N LYS A 144 6.45 -8.64 0.44
CA LYS A 144 5.56 -9.76 0.73
C LYS A 144 4.34 -9.81 -0.20
N PHE A 145 3.79 -8.66 -0.61
CA PHE A 145 2.64 -8.64 -1.52
C PHE A 145 2.97 -9.24 -2.88
N LEU A 146 4.16 -8.95 -3.40
CA LEU A 146 4.66 -9.58 -4.62
C LEU A 146 4.93 -11.07 -4.40
N MET A 147 5.57 -11.40 -3.26
CA MET A 147 5.85 -12.78 -2.85
C MET A 147 4.61 -13.58 -2.42
N GLU A 148 3.40 -13.05 -2.46
CA GLU A 148 2.16 -13.80 -2.20
C GLU A 148 1.33 -14.00 -3.48
N LEU A 149 1.73 -13.36 -4.58
CA LEU A 149 1.09 -13.56 -5.88
C LEU A 149 1.24 -15.01 -6.36
N ARG A 150 0.14 -15.53 -6.92
CA ARG A 150 0.19 -16.75 -7.72
C ARG A 150 0.68 -16.37 -9.10
N VAL A 151 1.83 -16.89 -9.50
CA VAL A 151 2.45 -16.66 -10.80
C VAL A 151 2.60 -17.99 -11.53
N ASP A 152 2.52 -17.96 -12.86
CA ASP A 152 2.72 -19.14 -13.69
C ASP A 152 4.20 -19.55 -13.75
N VAL A 153 5.09 -18.56 -13.74
CA VAL A 153 6.54 -18.74 -13.83
C VAL A 153 7.23 -17.77 -12.87
N ASP A 154 8.14 -18.29 -12.06
CA ASP A 154 9.05 -17.52 -11.19
C ASP A 154 10.50 -17.81 -11.60
N ARG A 155 11.32 -16.76 -11.79
CA ARG A 155 12.72 -16.85 -12.24
C ARG A 155 13.59 -15.91 -11.41
N LYS A 156 14.70 -16.44 -10.91
CA LYS A 156 15.71 -15.69 -10.16
C LYS A 156 16.91 -15.38 -11.05
N LEU A 157 17.36 -14.13 -11.05
CA LEU A 157 18.60 -13.71 -11.67
C LEU A 157 19.67 -13.56 -10.58
N THR A 158 20.65 -14.45 -10.55
CA THR A 158 21.68 -14.48 -9.49
C THR A 158 23.00 -13.82 -9.90
N GLY A 159 23.16 -13.51 -11.19
CA GLY A 159 24.34 -12.82 -11.72
C GLY A 159 24.18 -11.31 -11.71
N SER A 160 25.25 -10.60 -11.31
CA SER A 160 25.35 -9.15 -11.46
C SER A 160 26.17 -8.80 -12.68
N PHE A 161 25.62 -7.93 -13.54
CA PHE A 161 26.34 -7.33 -14.67
C PHE A 161 26.87 -5.92 -14.35
N ARG A 162 26.50 -5.36 -13.19
CA ARG A 162 26.83 -3.99 -12.79
C ARG A 162 28.16 -3.89 -12.05
N PHE A 163 28.50 -4.90 -11.26
CA PHE A 163 29.69 -4.91 -10.42
C PHE A 163 30.33 -6.30 -10.34
N GLY A 164 31.64 -6.33 -10.08
CA GLY A 164 32.41 -7.56 -9.94
C GLY A 164 32.31 -8.22 -8.55
N PRO A 165 32.96 -9.37 -8.36
CA PRO A 165 32.80 -10.22 -7.17
C PRO A 165 33.14 -9.54 -5.84
N ARG A 166 34.08 -8.58 -5.84
CA ARG A 166 34.51 -7.88 -4.62
C ARG A 166 33.39 -7.04 -4.01
N ILE A 167 32.66 -6.29 -4.83
CA ILE A 167 31.51 -5.49 -4.36
C ILE A 167 30.35 -6.42 -3.98
N GLY A 168 30.12 -7.45 -4.80
CA GLY A 168 29.09 -8.46 -4.53
C GLY A 168 29.29 -9.17 -3.19
N ALA A 169 30.52 -9.52 -2.83
CA ALA A 169 30.84 -10.13 -1.55
C ALA A 169 30.45 -9.23 -0.38
N VAL A 170 30.82 -7.94 -0.42
CA VAL A 170 30.47 -6.97 0.64
C VAL A 170 28.96 -6.81 0.76
N ALA A 171 28.25 -6.64 -0.36
CA ALA A 171 26.79 -6.51 -0.35
C ALA A 171 26.12 -7.76 0.22
N ASN A 172 26.56 -8.95 -0.19
CA ASN A 172 26.04 -10.22 0.31
C ASN A 172 26.32 -10.41 1.81
N THR A 173 27.46 -9.94 2.33
CA THR A 173 27.73 -9.96 3.78
C THR A 173 26.73 -9.09 4.55
N LEU A 174 26.39 -7.90 4.05
CA LEU A 174 25.39 -7.03 4.68
C LEU A 174 23.99 -7.66 4.65
N LEU A 175 23.61 -8.27 3.53
CA LEU A 175 22.33 -8.97 3.39
C LEU A 175 22.25 -10.18 4.31
N PHE A 176 23.33 -10.97 4.40
CA PHE A 176 23.42 -12.10 5.32
C PHE A 176 23.27 -11.66 6.78
N ALA A 177 23.94 -10.58 7.18
CA ALA A 177 23.82 -10.03 8.53
C ALA A 177 22.38 -9.53 8.83
N LYS A 178 21.69 -8.96 7.83
CA LYS A 178 20.29 -8.55 7.96
C LYS A 178 19.36 -9.76 8.14
N GLU A 179 19.57 -10.82 7.36
CA GLU A 179 18.81 -12.08 7.43
C GLU A 179 18.89 -12.73 8.81
N HIS A 180 20.07 -12.70 9.43
CA HIS A 180 20.34 -13.31 10.72
C HIS A 180 20.16 -12.31 11.89
N SER A 181 19.66 -11.11 11.61
CA SER A 181 19.36 -10.14 12.66
C SER A 181 18.15 -10.59 13.48
N ARG A 182 18.01 -10.08 14.71
CA ARG A 182 16.86 -10.39 15.59
C ARG A 182 15.51 -9.88 15.06
N GLN A 183 15.46 -9.26 13.88
CA GLN A 183 14.23 -8.81 13.24
C GLN A 183 13.55 -10.02 12.57
N SER A 184 12.66 -10.66 13.31
CA SER A 184 12.07 -11.99 13.07
C SER A 184 11.26 -12.19 11.79
N ASP A 185 10.96 -11.12 11.04
CA ASP A 185 9.94 -11.16 9.98
C ASP A 185 10.52 -10.89 8.58
N TRP A 186 11.85 -10.88 8.42
CA TRP A 186 12.48 -10.59 7.12
C TRP A 186 12.79 -11.88 6.35
N LEU A 187 11.87 -12.25 5.44
CA LEU A 187 12.07 -13.31 4.44
C LEU A 187 12.05 -12.67 3.05
N PRO A 188 13.21 -12.37 2.44
CA PRO A 188 13.27 -11.63 1.18
C PRO A 188 12.86 -12.47 -0.03
N TYR A 189 12.94 -13.80 0.03
CA TYR A 189 12.68 -14.66 -1.11
C TYR A 189 11.81 -15.84 -0.70
N ARG A 190 10.99 -16.34 -1.63
CA ARG A 190 10.36 -17.65 -1.48
C ARG A 190 11.48 -18.69 -1.55
N ILE A 191 11.64 -19.46 -0.47
CA ILE A 191 12.50 -20.64 -0.41
C ILE A 191 11.74 -21.79 -1.07
#